data_AF-F8N252-F1
#
_entry.id   AF-F8N252-F1
#
_cell.length_a   1.000
_cell.length_b   1.000
_cell.length_c   1.000
_cell.angle_alpha   90.00
_cell.angle_beta   90.00
_cell.angle_gamma   90.00
#
_symmetry.space_group_name_H-M   'P 1'
#
loop_
_entity.id
_entity.type
_entity.pdbx_description
1 polymer ?
#
loop_
_entity_poly.entity_id
_entity_poly.type
_entity_poly.pdbx_seq_one_letter_code
_entity_poly.pdbx_strand_id
1 'polypeptide(L)'
;MASNRKYAALPDLDSAPDIYETPELTDDNSTVPPTTVRSPSDNEFDEEEDDSAAISRSRLRIDEARSRFMPAAVDASDVDFSDRLSSKRKSYKTASRRQRILEDGTEELGDLSDEDGAENLARKLARLKREIEEAKEEYEKQKAAAEQPKAETAGQDEEEIESLSRTLDEMSKLDDLLAPRTAPAAPAKSVRIDEGPLEATEGFASYTVTYAPTYEETHALAKAADFDHRLVILEKALGVGSPEMPEFDSNGLPRAILPILETLHNQVKTLSEASTSSLDSITRRVRTLAQEAENLEKARKNAKAAHEALASTGATPVMDPTAAEDSELTAKINALYGTIPTIENLTPLLPPLLDRLRSLRVIHSDAATASETLARLEAKQADMAGDIQQWKEGLEKVEAAMKDGDAAMYIDVSIITKISDYPATNHFVLHLHDPFAAPKPPKGHFNILYFATASSHTGKDMEALPAPLPLRKLFDTLEERYQGIRETVLDHSLVTINLGYVDMPSSEDEDGEDNAVVIQEGDEVAIIPPVSSG
;
A
#
# COMPACT_ATOMS: atom_id res chain seq x y z
N MET A 1 49.35 0.12 -5.24
CA MET A 1 49.03 -1.15 -4.56
C MET A 1 49.04 -0.93 -3.06
N ALA A 2 47.88 -0.67 -2.47
CA ALA A 2 47.77 -0.49 -1.03
C ALA A 2 47.76 -1.87 -0.38
N SER A 3 48.84 -2.25 0.29
CA SER A 3 48.88 -3.47 1.10
C SER A 3 47.77 -3.39 2.16
N ASN A 4 46.72 -4.18 2.00
CA ASN A 4 45.60 -4.24 2.93
C ASN A 4 46.13 -4.60 4.32
N ARG A 5 45.97 -3.69 5.30
CA ARG A 5 46.48 -3.84 6.68
C ARG A 5 46.06 -5.16 7.35
N LYS A 6 44.95 -5.76 6.91
CA LYS A 6 44.46 -7.06 7.40
C LYS A 6 45.42 -8.22 7.10
N TYR A 7 46.18 -8.15 6.01
CA TYR A 7 47.00 -9.27 5.52
C TYR A 7 48.51 -9.06 5.76
N ALA A 8 48.93 -7.89 6.24
CA ALA A 8 50.33 -7.54 6.44
C ALA A 8 51.04 -8.37 7.54
N ALA A 9 50.29 -9.00 8.44
CA ALA A 9 50.83 -9.82 9.53
C ALA A 9 51.01 -11.30 9.15
N LEU A 10 50.51 -11.72 7.97
CA LEU A 10 50.69 -13.08 7.48
C LEU A 10 52.02 -13.19 6.72
N PRO A 11 52.90 -14.14 7.07
CA PRO A 11 54.07 -14.45 6.26
C PRO A 11 53.63 -15.08 4.93
N ASP A 12 54.36 -14.80 3.85
CA ASP A 12 54.14 -15.32 2.48
C ASP A 12 52.93 -14.73 1.73
N LEU A 13 52.75 -13.40 1.79
CA LEU A 13 51.77 -12.70 0.95
C LEU A 13 52.37 -12.31 -0.40
N ASP A 14 51.76 -12.79 -1.49
CA ASP A 14 52.20 -12.45 -2.84
C ASP A 14 51.97 -10.96 -3.15
N SER A 15 52.98 -10.31 -3.73
CA SER A 15 52.96 -8.90 -4.18
C SER A 15 52.84 -8.77 -5.70
N ALA A 16 52.61 -9.89 -6.40
CA ALA A 16 52.28 -9.92 -7.81
C ALA A 16 51.02 -9.07 -8.12
N PRO A 17 50.85 -8.63 -9.39
CA PRO A 17 49.61 -8.00 -9.82
C PRO A 17 48.41 -8.92 -9.56
N ASP A 18 47.34 -8.34 -9.01
CA ASP A 18 46.12 -9.04 -8.59
C ASP A 18 45.39 -9.71 -9.79
N ILE A 19 45.53 -9.13 -10.98
CA ILE A 19 44.86 -9.57 -12.20
C ILE A 19 45.89 -9.68 -13.32
N TYR A 20 46.03 -10.88 -13.88
CA TYR A 20 46.77 -11.14 -15.11
C TYR A 20 45.77 -11.34 -16.25
N GLU A 21 45.39 -10.24 -16.91
CA GLU A 21 44.49 -10.26 -18.05
C GLU A 21 45.22 -10.15 -19.38
N THR A 22 44.63 -10.74 -20.42
CA THR A 22 45.02 -10.45 -21.80
C THR A 22 44.62 -9.01 -22.13
N PRO A 23 45.42 -8.25 -22.92
CA PRO A 23 45.06 -6.89 -23.29
C PRO A 23 43.64 -6.85 -23.86
N GLU A 24 42.84 -5.86 -23.45
CA GLU A 24 41.52 -5.63 -24.03
C GLU A 24 41.65 -5.54 -25.55
N LEU A 25 40.97 -6.46 -26.24
CA LEU A 25 40.77 -6.35 -27.67
C LEU A 25 39.86 -5.13 -27.87
N THR A 26 40.42 -4.00 -28.29
CA THR A 26 39.66 -2.81 -28.61
C THR A 26 38.57 -3.16 -29.63
N ASP A 27 37.29 -3.08 -29.23
CA ASP A 27 36.15 -3.33 -30.11
C ASP A 27 36.10 -2.36 -31.31
N ASP A 28 36.89 -1.28 -31.27
CA ASP A 28 36.95 -0.22 -32.28
C ASP A 28 37.55 -0.60 -33.65
N ASN A 29 38.09 -1.82 -33.82
CA ASN A 29 38.70 -2.23 -35.11
C ASN A 29 37.95 -3.38 -35.83
N SER A 30 36.76 -3.78 -35.34
CA SER A 30 35.92 -4.76 -36.03
C SER A 30 34.81 -4.08 -36.82
N THR A 31 35.00 -3.98 -38.14
CA THR A 31 33.96 -3.61 -39.12
C THR A 31 33.07 -4.78 -39.52
N VAL A 32 33.08 -5.88 -38.77
CA VAL A 32 32.08 -6.94 -38.93
C VAL A 32 30.99 -6.70 -37.89
N PRO A 33 29.87 -6.06 -38.27
CA PRO A 33 28.73 -5.98 -37.36
C PRO A 33 28.37 -7.41 -36.95
N PRO A 34 28.22 -7.71 -35.64
CA PRO A 34 27.66 -8.97 -35.25
C PRO A 34 26.28 -9.05 -35.90
N THR A 35 26.07 -10.09 -36.69
CA THR A 35 24.78 -10.46 -37.26
C THR A 35 23.84 -10.97 -36.15
N THR A 36 23.77 -10.28 -35.03
CA THR A 36 22.60 -10.32 -34.18
C THR A 36 21.53 -9.61 -34.98
N VAL A 37 20.62 -10.42 -35.52
CA VAL A 37 19.33 -9.99 -36.06
C VAL A 37 18.84 -8.83 -35.19
N ARG A 38 18.95 -7.61 -35.72
CA ARG A 38 18.29 -6.45 -35.14
C ARG A 38 16.82 -6.84 -35.15
N SER A 39 16.23 -7.10 -33.98
CA SER A 39 14.78 -7.01 -33.89
C SER A 39 14.43 -5.59 -34.36
N PRO A 40 13.66 -5.42 -35.44
CA PRO A 40 13.16 -4.09 -35.78
C PRO A 40 12.42 -3.55 -34.56
N SER A 41 12.71 -2.30 -34.24
CA SER A 41 12.09 -1.54 -33.16
C SER A 41 10.57 -1.73 -33.15
N ASP A 42 9.99 -1.90 -31.96
CA ASP A 42 8.53 -2.11 -31.74
C ASP A 42 7.65 -0.92 -32.21
N ASN A 43 8.27 0.14 -32.76
CA ASN A 43 7.61 1.36 -33.22
C ASN A 43 7.83 1.70 -34.71
N GLU A 44 8.64 0.93 -35.45
CA GLU A 44 8.86 1.21 -36.88
C GLU A 44 7.82 0.45 -37.71
N PHE A 45 6.82 1.18 -38.17
CA PHE A 45 5.82 0.64 -39.06
C PHE A 45 6.32 0.79 -40.48
N ASP A 46 6.87 -0.30 -40.99
CA ASP A 46 7.22 -0.40 -42.38
C ASP A 46 5.93 -0.49 -43.22
N GLU A 47 5.63 0.57 -43.96
CA GLU A 47 4.50 0.62 -44.90
C GLU A 47 4.81 -0.15 -46.20
N GLU A 48 6.06 -0.59 -46.38
CA GLU A 48 6.47 -1.43 -47.49
C GLU A 48 6.14 -2.89 -47.16
N GLU A 49 4.86 -3.26 -47.35
CA GLU A 49 4.45 -4.65 -47.36
C GLU A 49 5.18 -5.34 -48.52
N ASP A 50 6.20 -6.14 -48.20
CA ASP A 50 6.89 -6.97 -49.17
C ASP A 50 5.92 -8.06 -49.64
N ASP A 51 5.11 -7.72 -50.65
CA ASP A 51 4.12 -8.58 -51.33
C ASP A 51 4.74 -9.91 -51.84
N SER A 52 6.07 -10.02 -51.82
CA SER A 52 6.82 -11.23 -52.20
C SER A 52 6.96 -12.25 -51.06
N ALA A 53 6.69 -11.87 -49.80
CA ALA A 53 6.79 -12.78 -48.66
C ALA A 53 5.54 -13.66 -48.52
N ALA A 54 5.72 -14.98 -48.47
CA ALA A 54 4.62 -15.95 -48.27
C ALA A 54 3.88 -15.81 -46.92
N ILE A 55 4.41 -14.99 -46.00
CA ILE A 55 3.86 -14.74 -44.66
C ILE A 55 3.77 -13.23 -44.46
N SER A 56 2.55 -12.69 -44.33
CA SER A 56 2.36 -11.29 -43.91
C SER A 56 2.84 -11.13 -42.47
N ARG A 57 3.72 -10.15 -42.26
CA ARG A 57 4.28 -9.79 -40.94
C ARG A 57 3.74 -8.45 -40.42
N SER A 58 2.62 -7.98 -40.98
CA SER A 58 2.01 -6.73 -40.55
C SER A 58 1.77 -6.71 -39.03
N ARG A 59 2.34 -5.73 -38.34
CA ARG A 59 2.18 -5.54 -36.89
C ARG A 59 0.78 -5.01 -36.61
N LEU A 60 0.08 -5.60 -35.64
CA LEU A 60 -1.27 -5.17 -35.25
C LEU A 60 -1.22 -3.76 -34.64
N ARG A 61 -1.93 -2.80 -35.25
CA ARG A 61 -2.19 -1.48 -34.67
C ARG A 61 -3.18 -1.63 -33.51
N ILE A 62 -2.68 -1.77 -32.28
CA ILE A 62 -3.51 -2.06 -31.10
C ILE A 62 -4.53 -0.94 -30.86
N ASP A 63 -4.17 0.32 -31.06
CA ASP A 63 -5.07 1.46 -30.85
C ASP A 63 -6.21 1.50 -31.88
N GLU A 64 -5.89 1.21 -33.15
CA GLU A 64 -6.89 1.12 -34.22
C GLU A 64 -7.76 -0.13 -34.07
N ALA A 65 -7.18 -1.25 -33.66
CA ALA A 65 -7.94 -2.44 -33.31
C ALA A 65 -8.88 -2.15 -32.13
N ARG A 66 -8.40 -1.45 -31.11
CA ARG A 66 -9.21 -1.06 -29.94
C ARG A 66 -10.37 -0.18 -30.36
N SER A 67 -10.17 0.83 -31.20
CA SER A 67 -11.27 1.68 -31.67
C SER A 67 -12.30 0.89 -32.49
N ARG A 68 -11.87 -0.07 -33.31
CA ARG A 68 -12.76 -0.95 -34.09
C ARG A 68 -13.60 -1.89 -33.22
N PHE A 69 -13.06 -2.41 -32.12
CA PHE A 69 -13.76 -3.38 -31.26
C PHE A 69 -14.47 -2.77 -30.04
N MET A 70 -14.15 -1.53 -29.66
CA MET A 70 -14.81 -0.82 -28.53
C MET A 70 -16.34 -0.72 -28.64
N PRO A 71 -16.96 -0.46 -29.81
CA PRO A 71 -18.41 -0.35 -29.91
C PRO A 71 -19.15 -1.70 -30.00
N ALA A 72 -18.43 -2.83 -30.10
CA ALA A 72 -19.02 -4.17 -30.19
C ALA A 72 -19.03 -4.84 -28.81
N ALA A 73 -20.21 -4.99 -28.21
CA ALA A 73 -20.39 -5.70 -26.95
C ALA A 73 -21.09 -7.04 -27.20
N VAL A 74 -20.61 -8.10 -26.54
CA VAL A 74 -21.20 -9.44 -26.61
C VAL A 74 -21.70 -9.82 -25.21
N ASP A 75 -23.01 -10.03 -25.08
CA ASP A 75 -23.62 -10.56 -23.87
C ASP A 75 -23.65 -12.09 -23.92
N ALA A 76 -22.99 -12.71 -22.94
CA ALA A 76 -22.85 -14.15 -22.78
C ALA A 76 -23.65 -14.71 -21.60
N SER A 77 -24.45 -13.89 -20.92
CA SER A 77 -25.11 -14.26 -19.65
C SER A 77 -26.18 -15.36 -19.80
N ASP A 78 -26.85 -15.46 -20.94
CA ASP A 78 -27.95 -16.41 -21.20
C ASP A 78 -27.63 -17.37 -22.36
N VAL A 79 -26.37 -17.79 -22.50
CA VAL A 79 -25.92 -18.68 -23.59
C VAL A 79 -25.87 -20.13 -23.11
N ASP A 80 -26.57 -21.03 -23.80
CA ASP A 80 -26.59 -22.47 -23.49
C ASP A 80 -26.30 -23.26 -24.78
N PHE A 81 -25.11 -23.86 -24.85
CA PHE A 81 -24.68 -24.75 -25.94
C PHE A 81 -25.02 -26.21 -25.68
N SER A 82 -25.74 -26.54 -24.60
CA SER A 82 -26.19 -27.90 -24.39
C SER A 82 -27.19 -28.25 -25.50
N ASP A 83 -26.77 -29.17 -26.38
CA ASP A 83 -27.45 -29.54 -27.61
C ASP A 83 -28.76 -30.30 -27.31
N ARG A 84 -29.76 -29.58 -26.81
CA ARG A 84 -31.12 -30.06 -26.60
C ARG A 84 -31.95 -29.61 -27.78
N LEU A 85 -32.22 -30.54 -28.71
CA LEU A 85 -32.97 -30.33 -29.96
C LEU A 85 -34.42 -29.79 -29.82
N SER A 86 -34.92 -29.50 -28.61
CA SER A 86 -36.34 -29.21 -28.37
C SER A 86 -36.67 -27.79 -27.87
N SER A 87 -35.73 -26.85 -27.88
CA SER A 87 -36.01 -25.47 -27.41
C SER A 87 -35.09 -24.47 -28.10
N LYS A 88 -35.60 -23.26 -28.38
CA LYS A 88 -34.90 -22.17 -29.10
C LYS A 88 -33.46 -22.04 -28.61
N ARG A 89 -32.50 -22.15 -29.54
CA ARG A 89 -31.07 -22.05 -29.27
C ARG A 89 -30.77 -20.72 -28.59
N LYS A 90 -30.21 -20.80 -27.39
CA LYS A 90 -29.70 -19.66 -26.62
C LYS A 90 -28.28 -19.35 -27.10
N SER A 91 -28.15 -18.45 -28.08
CA SER A 91 -26.86 -18.01 -28.63
C SER A 91 -26.41 -16.67 -28.04
N TYR A 92 -25.14 -16.32 -28.28
CA TYR A 92 -24.59 -15.00 -27.95
C TYR A 92 -25.49 -13.88 -28.51
N LYS A 93 -25.72 -12.84 -27.70
CA LYS A 93 -26.37 -11.61 -28.15
C LYS A 93 -25.29 -10.56 -28.40
N THR A 94 -25.17 -10.10 -29.64
CA THR A 94 -24.20 -9.07 -30.01
C THR A 94 -24.91 -7.74 -30.17
N ALA A 95 -24.53 -6.74 -29.38
CA ALA A 95 -24.94 -5.36 -29.58
C ALA A 95 -23.78 -4.62 -30.25
N SER A 96 -23.87 -4.43 -31.57
CA SER A 96 -22.91 -3.65 -32.33
C SER A 96 -23.51 -2.30 -32.67
N ARG A 97 -23.01 -1.22 -32.06
CA ARG A 97 -23.31 0.13 -32.53
C ARG A 97 -22.46 0.39 -33.76
N ARG A 98 -23.02 0.20 -34.95
CA ARG A 98 -22.28 0.37 -36.21
C ARG A 98 -21.99 1.87 -36.42
N GLN A 99 -20.78 2.30 -36.11
CA GLN A 99 -20.25 3.59 -36.56
C GLN A 99 -19.70 3.38 -37.97
N ARG A 100 -20.27 4.06 -38.96
CA ARG A 100 -19.70 4.13 -40.30
C ARG A 100 -18.95 5.45 -40.41
N ILE A 101 -17.65 5.36 -40.68
CA ILE A 101 -16.82 6.51 -41.01
C ILE A 101 -17.03 6.77 -42.50
N LEU A 102 -17.54 7.95 -42.86
CA LEU A 102 -17.63 8.37 -44.26
C LEU A 102 -16.25 8.80 -44.78
N GLU A 103 -16.08 8.88 -46.10
CA GLU A 103 -14.84 9.34 -46.76
C GLU A 103 -14.42 10.77 -46.35
N ASP A 104 -15.30 11.52 -45.68
CA ASP A 104 -15.09 12.89 -45.17
C ASP A 104 -14.77 12.95 -43.66
N GLY A 105 -14.51 11.80 -43.01
CA GLY A 105 -14.09 11.72 -41.60
C GLY A 105 -15.17 12.02 -40.56
N THR A 106 -16.43 12.17 -40.98
CA THR A 106 -17.59 12.35 -40.08
C THR A 106 -18.18 10.99 -39.69
N GLU A 107 -18.50 10.83 -38.40
CA GLU A 107 -19.11 9.62 -37.85
C GLU A 107 -20.63 9.66 -38.01
N GLU A 108 -21.19 8.84 -38.90
CA GLU A 108 -22.64 8.64 -39.00
C GLU A 108 -23.04 7.49 -38.07
N LEU A 109 -23.89 7.81 -37.08
CA LEU A 109 -24.49 6.84 -36.19
C LEU A 109 -25.55 6.06 -36.98
N GLY A 110 -25.29 4.80 -37.32
CA GLY A 110 -26.22 3.98 -38.09
C GLY A 110 -27.57 3.78 -37.40
N ASP A 111 -28.63 3.85 -38.20
CA ASP A 111 -30.02 3.60 -37.80
C ASP A 111 -30.21 2.18 -37.24
N LEU A 112 -31.04 2.06 -36.19
CA LEU A 112 -31.34 0.83 -35.45
C LEU A 112 -32.29 -0.09 -36.23
N SER A 113 -31.93 -0.41 -37.47
CA SER A 113 -32.70 -1.34 -38.29
C SER A 113 -31.90 -2.61 -38.54
N ASP A 114 -32.56 -3.72 -38.17
CA ASP A 114 -32.31 -5.10 -38.58
C ASP A 114 -31.31 -5.90 -37.73
N GLU A 115 -31.81 -6.48 -36.63
CA GLU A 115 -31.66 -7.92 -36.40
C GLU A 115 -32.63 -8.43 -35.31
N ASP A 116 -33.71 -9.08 -35.77
CA ASP A 116 -34.46 -10.20 -35.18
C ASP A 116 -34.30 -10.53 -33.68
N GLY A 117 -34.60 -9.59 -32.80
CA GLY A 117 -34.50 -9.81 -31.36
C GLY A 117 -35.57 -9.10 -30.54
N ALA A 118 -36.84 -9.41 -30.80
CA ALA A 118 -38.02 -8.94 -30.06
C ALA A 118 -38.11 -7.41 -29.94
N GLU A 119 -39.12 -6.80 -30.59
CA GLU A 119 -39.49 -5.40 -30.35
C GLU A 119 -39.37 -5.09 -28.85
N ASN A 120 -38.45 -4.18 -28.49
CA ASN A 120 -38.17 -3.84 -27.10
C ASN A 120 -39.50 -3.48 -26.41
N LEU A 121 -39.67 -3.79 -25.12
CA LEU A 121 -40.97 -3.63 -24.44
C LEU A 121 -41.55 -2.22 -24.64
N ALA A 122 -40.69 -1.20 -24.58
CA ALA A 122 -41.02 0.17 -24.94
C ALA A 122 -41.57 0.36 -26.37
N ARG A 123 -41.01 -0.32 -27.39
CA ARG A 123 -41.46 -0.27 -28.79
C ARG A 123 -42.80 -0.99 -28.98
N LYS A 124 -43.01 -2.11 -28.28
CA LYS A 124 -44.30 -2.80 -28.23
C LYS A 124 -45.38 -1.95 -27.58
N LEU A 125 -45.08 -1.33 -26.44
CA LEU A 125 -45.99 -0.40 -25.76
C LEU A 125 -46.35 0.79 -26.66
N ALA A 126 -45.37 1.40 -27.34
CA ALA A 126 -45.62 2.50 -28.26
C ALA A 126 -46.53 2.10 -29.44
N ARG A 127 -46.32 0.90 -29.99
CA ARG A 127 -47.18 0.35 -31.05
C ARG A 127 -48.59 0.06 -30.55
N LEU A 128 -48.74 -0.58 -29.39
CA LEU A 128 -50.04 -0.90 -28.80
C LEU A 128 -50.83 0.36 -28.41
N LYS A 129 -50.15 1.41 -27.91
CA LYS A 129 -50.79 2.71 -27.68
C LYS A 129 -51.39 3.28 -28.96
N ARG A 130 -50.65 3.21 -30.07
CA ARG A 130 -51.15 3.63 -31.38
C ARG A 130 -52.31 2.77 -31.87
N GLU A 131 -52.24 1.45 -31.74
CA GLU A 131 -53.32 0.53 -32.15
C GLU A 131 -54.59 0.77 -31.32
N ILE A 132 -54.48 1.10 -30.02
CA ILE A 132 -55.63 1.42 -29.16
C ILE A 132 -56.19 2.80 -29.45
N GLU A 133 -55.35 3.77 -29.78
CA GLU A 133 -55.81 5.09 -30.20
C GLU A 133 -56.57 5.01 -31.53
N GLU A 134 -56.10 4.20 -32.48
CA GLU A 134 -56.82 3.89 -33.72
C GLU A 134 -58.17 3.20 -33.44
N ALA A 135 -58.20 2.20 -32.55
CA ALA A 135 -59.43 1.54 -32.13
C ALA A 135 -60.44 2.49 -31.47
N LYS A 136 -59.95 3.43 -30.65
CA LYS A 136 -60.77 4.48 -30.02
C LYS A 136 -61.38 5.41 -31.08
N GLU A 137 -60.61 5.84 -32.07
CA GLU A 137 -61.12 6.66 -33.16
C GLU A 137 -62.17 5.93 -34.02
N GLU A 138 -61.97 4.64 -34.30
CA GLU A 138 -62.96 3.84 -35.02
C GLU A 138 -64.25 3.68 -34.23
N TYR A 139 -64.15 3.50 -32.91
CA TYR A 139 -65.30 3.42 -32.01
C TYR A 139 -66.10 4.74 -31.98
N GLU A 140 -65.43 5.89 -31.88
CA GLU A 140 -66.10 7.20 -31.93
C GLU A 140 -66.79 7.44 -33.28
N LYS A 141 -66.18 7.02 -34.39
CA LYS A 141 -66.80 7.07 -35.73
C LYS A 141 -68.04 6.18 -35.81
N GLN A 142 -68.02 4.98 -35.22
CA GLN A 142 -69.19 4.09 -35.17
C GLN A 142 -70.31 4.63 -34.27
N LYS A 143 -69.97 5.23 -33.13
CA LYS A 143 -70.91 5.90 -32.22
C LYS A 143 -71.58 7.10 -32.90
N ALA A 144 -70.83 7.88 -33.67
CA ALA A 144 -71.36 9.00 -34.45
C ALA A 144 -72.24 8.55 -35.64
N ALA A 145 -71.99 7.36 -36.20
CA ALA A 145 -72.79 6.78 -37.29
C ALA A 145 -74.04 6.03 -36.81
N ALA A 146 -74.11 5.62 -35.53
CA ALA A 146 -75.23 4.89 -34.95
C ALA A 146 -76.23 5.83 -34.24
N GLU A 147 -77.23 6.35 -34.96
CA GLU A 147 -78.31 7.19 -34.43
C GLU A 147 -79.39 6.45 -33.59
N GLN A 148 -79.14 5.22 -33.13
CA GLN A 148 -80.03 4.51 -32.18
C GLN A 148 -79.22 3.76 -31.11
N PRO A 149 -79.46 3.99 -29.81
CA PRO A 149 -78.62 3.44 -28.77
C PRO A 149 -79.02 1.99 -28.47
N LYS A 150 -78.16 1.02 -28.82
CA LYS A 150 -78.01 -0.17 -27.97
C LYS A 150 -77.15 0.26 -26.77
N ALA A 151 -77.78 0.95 -25.83
CA ALA A 151 -77.12 1.68 -24.74
C ALA A 151 -76.33 0.80 -23.77
N GLU A 152 -76.59 -0.51 -23.71
CA GLU A 152 -76.02 -1.35 -22.65
C GLU A 152 -74.64 -1.95 -23.02
N THR A 153 -74.41 -2.33 -24.29
CA THR A 153 -73.10 -2.86 -24.73
C THR A 153 -72.12 -1.77 -25.17
N ALA A 154 -72.61 -0.66 -25.72
CA ALA A 154 -71.75 0.44 -26.18
C ALA A 154 -71.08 1.21 -25.03
N GLY A 155 -71.76 1.34 -23.87
CA GLY A 155 -71.11 1.93 -22.69
C GLY A 155 -69.94 1.07 -22.17
N GLN A 156 -70.09 -0.26 -22.25
CA GLN A 156 -69.10 -1.22 -21.77
C GLN A 156 -67.83 -1.21 -22.64
N ASP A 157 -67.98 -1.22 -23.97
CA ASP A 157 -66.84 -1.22 -24.89
C ASP A 157 -65.99 0.06 -24.76
N GLU A 158 -66.62 1.22 -24.52
CA GLU A 158 -65.94 2.51 -24.31
C GLU A 158 -65.18 2.54 -22.97
N GLU A 159 -65.81 2.05 -21.89
CA GLU A 159 -65.18 1.90 -20.58
C GLU A 159 -64.01 0.90 -20.61
N GLU A 160 -64.13 -0.19 -21.38
CA GLU A 160 -63.06 -1.17 -21.58
C GLU A 160 -61.86 -0.58 -22.33
N ILE A 161 -62.07 0.14 -23.44
CA ILE A 161 -60.98 0.79 -24.20
C ILE A 161 -60.28 1.86 -23.33
N GLU A 162 -61.04 2.66 -22.56
CA GLU A 162 -60.46 3.61 -21.62
C GLU A 162 -59.67 2.94 -20.48
N SER A 163 -60.14 1.79 -19.99
CA SER A 163 -59.40 1.02 -18.98
C SER A 163 -58.10 0.46 -19.55
N LEU A 164 -58.10 0.00 -20.80
CA LEU A 164 -56.92 -0.49 -21.50
C LEU A 164 -55.90 0.63 -21.78
N SER A 165 -56.36 1.84 -22.14
CA SER A 165 -55.45 2.98 -22.28
C SER A 165 -54.83 3.40 -20.95
N ARG A 166 -55.61 3.42 -19.86
CA ARG A 166 -55.11 3.75 -18.50
C ARG A 166 -54.07 2.73 -18.02
N THR A 167 -54.32 1.44 -18.20
CA THR A 167 -53.38 0.38 -17.80
C THR A 167 -52.08 0.43 -18.61
N LEU A 168 -52.13 0.70 -19.91
CA LEU A 168 -50.92 0.86 -20.72
C LEU A 168 -50.14 2.13 -20.40
N ASP A 169 -50.81 3.21 -20.01
CA ASP A 169 -50.16 4.42 -19.52
C ASP A 169 -49.46 4.17 -18.17
N GLU A 170 -50.08 3.43 -17.26
CA GLU A 170 -49.46 2.99 -16.00
C GLU A 170 -48.24 2.08 -16.25
N MET A 171 -48.35 1.11 -17.16
CA MET A 171 -47.23 0.25 -17.54
C MET A 171 -46.08 1.04 -18.18
N SER A 172 -46.38 2.04 -19.01
CA SER A 172 -45.34 2.89 -19.60
C SER A 172 -44.62 3.78 -18.58
N LYS A 173 -45.32 4.27 -17.56
CA LYS A 173 -44.70 5.03 -16.45
C LYS A 173 -43.78 4.17 -15.59
N LEU A 174 -44.11 2.89 -15.42
CA LEU A 174 -43.25 1.94 -14.73
C LEU A 174 -42.02 1.57 -15.57
N ASP A 175 -42.16 1.46 -16.90
CA ASP A 175 -41.05 1.22 -17.82
C ASP A 175 -40.07 2.41 -17.87
N ASP A 176 -40.57 3.66 -17.81
CA ASP A 176 -39.74 4.87 -17.76
C ASP A 176 -38.89 4.97 -16.47
N LEU A 177 -39.31 4.30 -15.40
CA LEU A 177 -38.54 4.13 -14.17
C LEU A 177 -37.51 2.98 -14.24
N LEU A 178 -37.68 2.05 -15.18
CA LEU A 178 -36.85 0.86 -15.39
C LEU A 178 -35.91 0.98 -16.60
N ALA A 179 -36.08 2.01 -17.44
CA ALA A 179 -35.17 2.29 -18.54
C ALA A 179 -33.75 2.60 -18.01
N PRO A 180 -32.71 1.85 -18.45
CA PRO A 180 -31.35 2.11 -18.01
C PRO A 180 -30.91 3.47 -18.56
N ARG A 181 -30.80 4.46 -17.68
CA ARG A 181 -30.21 5.77 -17.99
C ARG A 181 -28.73 5.57 -18.33
N THR A 182 -28.41 5.26 -19.59
CA THR A 182 -27.07 5.46 -20.13
C THR A 182 -26.92 6.92 -20.52
N ALA A 183 -26.51 7.74 -19.56
CA ALA A 183 -25.93 9.06 -19.82
C ALA A 183 -24.79 9.30 -18.80
N PRO A 184 -23.68 9.92 -19.24
CA PRO A 184 -22.44 9.99 -18.47
C PRO A 184 -22.63 10.81 -17.19
N ALA A 185 -22.00 10.33 -16.12
CA ALA A 185 -21.99 10.98 -14.82
C ALA A 185 -21.41 12.40 -14.92
N ALA A 186 -22.28 13.40 -14.84
CA ALA A 186 -21.92 14.74 -14.39
C ALA A 186 -22.11 14.78 -12.86
N PRO A 187 -21.21 15.44 -12.10
CA PRO A 187 -21.22 15.37 -10.65
C PRO A 187 -22.49 16.02 -10.09
N ALA A 188 -23.25 15.23 -9.33
CA ALA A 188 -24.43 15.68 -8.61
C ALA A 188 -24.04 16.76 -7.59
N LYS A 189 -24.59 17.96 -7.74
CA LYS A 189 -24.71 18.90 -6.62
C LYS A 189 -25.63 18.26 -5.59
N SER A 190 -25.07 18.04 -4.41
CA SER A 190 -25.67 17.30 -3.31
C SER A 190 -27.04 17.84 -2.89
N VAL A 191 -27.88 16.87 -2.58
CA VAL A 191 -29.28 16.93 -2.18
C VAL A 191 -29.44 17.52 -0.78
N ARG A 192 -30.65 18.05 -0.57
CA ARG A 192 -31.27 18.56 0.65
C ARG A 192 -31.02 17.66 1.86
N ILE A 193 -30.82 18.31 3.01
CA ILE A 193 -30.74 17.69 4.33
C ILE A 193 -32.14 17.19 4.71
N ASP A 194 -32.27 15.88 4.89
CA ASP A 194 -33.37 15.29 5.66
C ASP A 194 -33.08 15.55 7.15
N GLU A 195 -33.95 16.30 7.81
CA GLU A 195 -33.92 16.51 9.25
C GLU A 195 -34.43 15.26 9.97
N GLY A 196 -33.50 14.44 10.47
CA GLY A 196 -33.78 13.47 11.53
C GLY A 196 -33.62 14.13 12.92
N PRO A 197 -34.44 13.79 13.93
CA PRO A 197 -34.35 14.41 15.25
C PRO A 197 -33.06 14.01 15.97
N LEU A 198 -32.14 14.97 16.18
CA LEU A 198 -31.01 14.82 17.09
C LEU A 198 -31.25 15.72 18.30
N GLU A 199 -31.35 15.09 19.47
CA GLU A 199 -31.41 15.78 20.76
C GLU A 199 -30.14 16.62 20.93
N ALA A 200 -30.32 17.94 21.02
CA ALA A 200 -29.25 18.85 21.36
C ALA A 200 -28.98 18.76 22.87
N THR A 201 -27.90 18.11 23.27
CA THR A 201 -27.33 18.30 24.61
C THR A 201 -26.74 19.70 24.69
N GLU A 202 -27.39 20.59 25.45
CA GLU A 202 -26.93 21.95 25.70
C GLU A 202 -25.54 21.95 26.37
N GLY A 203 -24.55 22.59 25.74
CA GLY A 203 -23.33 23.05 26.43
C GLY A 203 -21.96 22.74 25.79
N PHE A 204 -21.85 21.82 24.84
CA PHE A 204 -20.55 21.48 24.24
C PHE A 204 -20.60 21.42 22.70
N ALA A 205 -19.91 22.35 22.03
CA ALA A 205 -19.74 22.33 20.58
C ALA A 205 -18.75 21.23 20.18
N SER A 206 -19.25 20.03 19.92
CA SER A 206 -18.44 18.93 19.36
C SER A 206 -18.27 19.13 17.86
N TYR A 207 -17.08 19.58 17.45
CA TYR A 207 -16.69 19.60 16.05
C TYR A 207 -16.18 18.21 15.65
N THR A 208 -17.03 17.43 14.99
CA THR A 208 -16.62 16.16 14.38
C THR A 208 -15.94 16.43 13.04
N VAL A 209 -14.60 16.50 13.04
CA VAL A 209 -13.81 16.53 11.81
C VAL A 209 -13.92 15.15 11.16
N THR A 210 -14.75 15.04 10.12
CA THR A 210 -14.84 13.84 9.29
C THR A 210 -13.65 13.81 8.33
N TYR A 211 -12.53 13.27 8.81
CA TYR A 211 -11.37 13.01 7.97
C TYR A 211 -11.58 11.71 7.19
N ALA A 212 -11.51 11.79 5.85
CA ALA A 212 -11.54 10.62 4.97
C ALA A 212 -10.10 10.24 4.57
N PRO A 213 -9.44 9.29 5.27
CA PRO A 213 -8.03 8.94 5.04
C PRO A 213 -7.76 8.48 3.60
N THR A 214 -8.72 7.79 2.99
CA THR A 214 -8.63 7.32 1.60
C THR A 214 -8.53 8.45 0.58
N TYR A 215 -8.99 9.66 0.92
CA TYR A 215 -8.91 10.82 0.03
C TYR A 215 -7.47 11.34 -0.07
N GLU A 216 -6.69 11.32 1.02
CA GLU A 216 -5.30 11.78 0.97
C GLU A 216 -4.40 10.82 0.20
N GLU A 217 -4.55 9.52 0.39
CA GLU A 217 -3.78 8.49 -0.33
C GLU A 217 -4.06 8.56 -1.84
N THR A 218 -5.33 8.61 -2.24
CA THR A 218 -5.71 8.69 -3.66
C THR A 218 -5.26 10.00 -4.29
N HIS A 219 -5.31 11.12 -3.56
CA HIS A 219 -4.82 12.42 -4.06
C HIS A 219 -3.29 12.47 -4.16
N ALA A 220 -2.56 11.84 -3.23
CA ALA A 220 -1.10 11.71 -3.33
C ALA A 220 -0.69 10.84 -4.52
N LEU A 221 -1.38 9.72 -4.74
CA LEU A 221 -1.17 8.84 -5.90
C LEU A 221 -1.52 9.54 -7.22
N ALA A 222 -2.62 10.30 -7.26
CA ALA A 222 -2.99 11.08 -8.44
C ALA A 222 -1.92 12.13 -8.80
N LYS A 223 -1.37 12.82 -7.79
CA LYS A 223 -0.25 13.74 -7.99
C LYS A 223 1.01 13.03 -8.49
N ALA A 224 1.33 11.86 -7.94
CA ALA A 224 2.47 11.06 -8.39
C ALA A 224 2.31 10.63 -9.86
N ALA A 225 1.11 10.22 -10.27
CA ALA A 225 0.81 9.86 -11.65
C ALA A 225 0.91 11.05 -12.63
N ASP A 226 0.53 12.26 -12.20
CA ASP A 226 0.70 13.47 -13.01
C ASP A 226 2.19 13.84 -13.20
N PHE A 227 3.00 13.69 -12.14
CA PHE A 227 4.45 13.82 -12.26
C PHE A 227 5.06 12.77 -13.18
N ASP A 228 4.63 11.51 -13.08
CA ASP A 228 5.07 10.43 -13.96
C ASP A 228 4.71 10.71 -15.43
N HIS A 229 3.48 11.14 -15.71
CA HIS A 229 3.09 11.52 -17.07
C HIS A 229 3.96 12.66 -17.62
N ARG A 230 4.24 13.67 -16.81
CA ARG A 230 5.14 14.77 -17.20
C ARG A 230 6.59 14.31 -17.39
N LEU A 231 7.07 13.37 -16.58
CA LEU A 231 8.39 12.75 -16.74
C LEU A 231 8.45 11.97 -18.05
N VAL A 232 7.44 11.15 -18.35
CA VAL A 232 7.35 10.40 -19.62
C VAL A 232 7.36 11.35 -20.83
N ILE A 233 6.68 12.50 -20.75
CA ILE A 233 6.75 13.51 -21.83
C ILE A 233 8.18 14.06 -21.97
N LEU A 234 8.85 14.35 -20.86
CA LEU A 234 10.24 14.83 -20.88
C LEU A 234 11.20 13.75 -21.39
N GLU A 235 11.03 12.49 -21.01
CA GLU A 235 11.82 11.36 -21.50
C GLU A 235 11.63 11.14 -22.99
N LYS A 236 10.38 11.22 -23.48
CA LYS A 236 10.08 11.16 -24.92
C LYS A 236 10.72 12.33 -25.68
N ALA A 237 10.71 13.53 -25.11
CA ALA A 237 11.32 14.71 -25.73
C ALA A 237 12.86 14.66 -25.72
N LEU A 238 13.46 14.08 -24.68
CA LEU A 238 14.90 13.93 -24.53
C LEU A 238 15.44 12.70 -25.28
N GLY A 239 14.61 11.69 -25.56
CA GLY A 239 14.95 10.57 -26.43
C GLY A 239 15.99 9.58 -25.87
N VAL A 240 16.29 9.64 -24.56
CA VAL A 240 17.41 8.95 -23.88
C VAL A 240 17.28 7.41 -23.81
N GLY A 241 16.40 6.82 -24.63
CA GLY A 241 16.13 5.38 -24.67
C GLY A 241 16.26 4.73 -26.04
N SER A 242 16.74 5.46 -27.08
CA SER A 242 16.98 4.83 -28.39
C SER A 242 18.33 4.10 -28.39
N PRO A 243 18.38 2.76 -28.55
CA PRO A 243 19.62 1.99 -28.61
C PRO A 243 20.47 2.28 -29.85
N GLU A 244 20.01 3.14 -30.77
CA GLU A 244 20.77 3.56 -31.95
C GLU A 244 21.84 4.61 -31.65
N MET A 245 21.85 5.19 -30.44
CA MET A 245 22.91 6.06 -29.96
C MET A 245 23.48 5.48 -28.66
N PRO A 246 24.64 4.79 -28.69
CA PRO A 246 25.33 4.42 -27.46
C PRO A 246 25.85 5.72 -26.82
N GLU A 247 25.01 6.34 -25.99
CA GLU A 247 25.30 7.58 -25.26
C GLU A 247 26.13 7.32 -23.99
N PHE A 248 26.95 6.28 -23.98
CA PHE A 248 27.94 6.10 -22.92
C PHE A 248 29.26 6.69 -23.38
N ASP A 249 29.80 7.64 -22.61
CA ASP A 249 31.21 7.98 -22.73
C ASP A 249 32.08 6.74 -22.39
N SER A 250 33.39 6.79 -22.62
CA SER A 250 34.33 5.69 -22.32
C SER A 250 34.26 5.16 -20.88
N ASN A 251 33.52 5.86 -20.01
CA ASN A 251 33.35 5.59 -18.60
C ASN A 251 31.94 5.08 -18.23
N GLY A 252 31.06 4.81 -19.20
CA GLY A 252 29.76 4.21 -18.93
C GLY A 252 28.73 5.14 -18.28
N LEU A 253 28.85 6.46 -18.44
CA LEU A 253 27.84 7.43 -17.98
C LEU A 253 27.05 8.01 -19.17
N PRO A 254 25.75 8.34 -18.98
CA PRO A 254 24.96 8.97 -20.04
C PRO A 254 25.57 10.33 -20.39
N ARG A 255 25.96 10.51 -21.66
CA ARG A 255 26.62 11.72 -22.15
C ARG A 255 25.68 12.91 -21.97
N ALA A 256 26.13 13.92 -21.22
CA ALA A 256 25.32 15.11 -20.98
C ALA A 256 24.95 15.80 -22.31
N ILE A 257 23.65 16.06 -22.52
CA ILE A 257 23.11 16.67 -23.74
C ILE A 257 23.62 18.12 -23.92
N LEU A 258 23.88 18.81 -22.80
CA LEU A 258 24.34 20.21 -22.82
C LEU A 258 25.70 20.40 -23.51
N PRO A 259 26.76 19.64 -23.19
CA PRO A 259 28.00 19.66 -23.97
C PRO A 259 27.81 19.38 -25.47
N ILE A 260 26.92 18.46 -25.84
CA ILE A 260 26.65 18.16 -27.26
C ILE A 260 25.99 19.36 -27.92
N LEU A 261 24.97 19.94 -27.30
CA LEU A 261 24.31 21.15 -27.78
C LEU A 261 25.28 22.33 -27.87
N GLU A 262 26.20 22.48 -26.92
CA GLU A 262 27.23 23.52 -26.94
C GLU A 262 28.24 23.29 -28.07
N THR A 263 28.66 22.04 -28.31
CA THR A 263 29.54 21.72 -29.45
C THR A 263 28.84 21.96 -30.78
N LEU A 264 27.57 21.58 -30.92
CA LEU A 264 26.76 21.81 -32.12
C LEU A 264 26.53 23.32 -32.30
N HIS A 265 26.21 24.04 -31.22
CA HIS A 265 26.08 25.49 -31.23
C HIS A 265 27.37 26.16 -31.69
N ASN A 266 28.52 25.72 -31.17
CA ASN A 266 29.82 26.22 -31.60
C ASN A 266 30.11 25.88 -33.07
N GLN A 267 29.76 24.68 -33.54
CA GLN A 267 29.89 24.29 -34.94
C GLN A 267 28.99 25.14 -35.86
N VAL A 268 27.71 25.31 -35.52
CA VAL A 268 26.76 26.15 -36.26
C VAL A 268 27.22 27.61 -36.24
N LYS A 269 27.71 28.10 -35.10
CA LYS A 269 28.28 29.44 -34.96
C LYS A 269 29.50 29.62 -35.86
N THR A 270 30.41 28.63 -35.90
CA THR A 270 31.55 28.68 -36.84
C THR A 270 31.10 28.65 -38.29
N LEU A 271 30.06 27.89 -38.65
CA LEU A 271 29.52 27.87 -40.00
C LEU A 271 28.79 29.18 -40.36
N SER A 272 28.15 29.83 -39.39
CA SER A 272 27.40 31.07 -39.62
C SER A 272 28.28 32.32 -39.59
N GLU A 273 29.33 32.36 -38.75
CA GLU A 273 30.22 33.51 -38.59
C GLU A 273 31.45 33.42 -39.51
N ALA A 274 31.91 32.22 -39.86
CA ALA A 274 33.09 32.05 -40.69
C ALA A 274 32.72 31.92 -42.18
N SER A 275 32.75 33.05 -42.88
CA SER A 275 32.86 33.03 -44.35
C SER A 275 34.10 32.20 -44.77
N THR A 276 34.04 31.52 -45.91
CA THR A 276 35.11 30.61 -46.39
C THR A 276 36.50 31.26 -46.42
N SER A 277 36.57 32.58 -46.62
CA SER A 277 37.82 33.35 -46.60
C SER A 277 38.43 33.52 -45.21
N SER A 278 37.63 33.60 -44.14
CA SER A 278 38.15 33.70 -42.77
C SER A 278 38.67 32.35 -42.28
N LEU A 279 38.00 31.23 -42.61
CA LEU A 279 38.50 29.88 -42.32
C LEU A 279 39.84 29.60 -43.01
N ASP A 280 39.99 29.98 -44.28
CA ASP A 280 41.27 29.80 -45.00
C ASP A 280 42.40 30.63 -44.36
N SER A 281 42.09 31.86 -43.91
CA SER A 281 43.07 32.71 -43.23
C SER A 281 43.48 32.18 -41.86
N ILE A 282 42.53 31.66 -41.09
CA ILE A 282 42.77 31.06 -39.78
C ILE A 282 43.53 29.75 -39.94
N THR A 283 43.18 28.90 -40.90
CA THR A 283 43.89 27.65 -41.20
C THR A 283 45.34 27.89 -41.58
N ARG A 284 45.62 28.96 -42.36
CA ARG A 284 47.01 29.37 -42.66
C ARG A 284 47.75 29.81 -41.41
N ARG A 285 47.13 30.61 -40.54
CA ARG A 285 47.75 31.03 -39.25
C ARG A 285 47.95 29.87 -38.28
N VAL A 286 47.05 28.90 -38.26
CA VAL A 286 47.19 27.69 -37.45
C VAL A 286 48.35 26.84 -37.97
N ARG A 287 48.51 26.70 -39.30
CA ARG A 287 49.70 26.03 -39.86
C ARG A 287 51.00 26.75 -39.52
N THR A 288 51.04 28.07 -39.57
CA THR A 288 52.25 28.82 -39.19
C THR A 288 52.53 28.68 -37.70
N LEU A 289 51.51 28.77 -36.83
CA LEU A 289 51.67 28.59 -35.39
C LEU A 289 52.07 27.15 -35.02
N ALA A 290 51.54 26.14 -35.71
CA ALA A 290 51.95 24.75 -35.53
C ALA A 290 53.42 24.56 -35.93
N GLN A 291 53.85 25.17 -37.02
CA GLN A 291 55.25 25.15 -37.46
C GLN A 291 56.16 25.91 -36.48
N GLU A 292 55.72 27.05 -35.95
CA GLU A 292 56.44 27.80 -34.92
C GLU A 292 56.53 27.03 -33.60
N ALA A 293 55.47 26.33 -33.20
CA ALA A 293 55.46 25.46 -32.03
C ALA A 293 56.39 24.25 -32.19
N GLU A 294 56.40 23.61 -33.37
CA GLU A 294 57.32 22.52 -33.69
C GLU A 294 58.79 23.00 -33.68
N ASN A 295 59.04 24.21 -34.19
CA ASN A 295 60.37 24.83 -34.12
C ASN A 295 60.79 25.14 -32.67
N LEU A 296 59.85 25.60 -31.82
CA LEU A 296 60.09 25.83 -30.40
C LEU A 296 60.36 24.51 -29.66
N GLU A 297 59.63 23.45 -29.98
CA GLU A 297 59.85 22.12 -29.41
C GLU A 297 61.22 21.56 -29.82
N LYS A 298 61.60 21.69 -31.10
CA LYS A 298 62.96 21.35 -31.57
C LYS A 298 64.02 22.16 -30.84
N ALA A 299 63.82 23.46 -30.66
CA ALA A 299 64.75 24.31 -29.90
C ALA A 299 64.84 23.88 -28.43
N ARG A 300 63.73 23.52 -27.79
CA ARG A 300 63.70 22.99 -26.41
C ARG A 300 64.37 21.63 -26.29
N LYS A 301 64.15 20.71 -27.22
CA LYS A 301 64.83 19.41 -27.27
C LYS A 301 66.33 19.58 -27.45
N ASN A 302 66.75 20.49 -28.34
CA ASN A 302 68.17 20.81 -28.52
C ASN A 302 68.78 21.46 -27.28
N ALA A 303 68.06 22.34 -26.59
CA ALA A 303 68.51 22.94 -25.33
C ALA A 303 68.62 21.90 -24.20
N LYS A 304 67.66 20.96 -24.10
CA LYS A 304 67.73 19.83 -23.16
C LYS A 304 68.90 18.90 -23.48
N ALA A 305 69.09 18.53 -24.75
CA ALA A 305 70.22 17.69 -25.17
C ALA A 305 71.57 18.37 -24.92
N ALA A 306 71.66 19.70 -25.09
CA ALA A 306 72.84 20.48 -24.73
C ALA A 306 73.07 20.49 -23.21
N HIS A 307 72.00 20.61 -22.42
CA HIS A 307 72.07 20.55 -20.96
C HIS A 307 72.46 19.14 -20.44
N GLU A 308 72.02 18.09 -21.12
CA GLU A 308 72.39 16.70 -20.82
C GLU A 308 73.84 16.39 -21.25
N ALA A 309 74.27 16.90 -22.40
CA ALA A 309 75.66 16.83 -22.83
C ALA A 309 76.61 17.59 -21.87
N LEU A 310 76.19 18.74 -21.36
CA LEU A 310 76.91 19.49 -20.31
C LEU A 310 76.91 18.76 -18.96
N ALA A 311 75.85 18.02 -18.63
CA ALA A 311 75.84 17.14 -17.45
C ALA A 311 76.78 15.93 -17.62
N SER A 312 76.94 15.42 -18.85
CA SER A 312 77.82 14.29 -19.16
C SER A 312 79.32 14.61 -19.16
N THR A 313 79.71 15.88 -19.35
CA THR A 313 81.13 16.31 -19.34
C THR A 313 81.69 16.56 -17.94
N GLY A 314 80.97 16.15 -16.89
CA GLY A 314 81.48 16.15 -15.51
C GLY A 314 81.60 17.52 -14.86
N ALA A 315 81.08 18.57 -15.49
CA ALA A 315 80.73 19.78 -14.76
C ALA A 315 79.46 19.47 -13.98
N THR A 316 79.59 19.21 -12.67
CA THR A 316 78.45 19.10 -11.76
C THR A 316 77.55 20.31 -12.01
N PRO A 317 76.33 20.14 -12.57
CA PRO A 317 75.37 21.20 -12.41
C PRO A 317 75.21 21.31 -10.90
N VAL A 318 75.22 22.52 -10.37
CA VAL A 318 74.50 22.79 -9.13
C VAL A 318 73.06 22.44 -9.45
N MET A 319 72.71 21.15 -9.34
CA MET A 319 71.34 20.71 -9.26
C MET A 319 70.86 21.33 -7.97
N ASP A 320 70.20 22.47 -8.13
CA ASP A 320 69.41 23.07 -7.07
C ASP A 320 68.51 21.94 -6.54
N PRO A 321 68.62 21.53 -5.25
CA PRO A 321 67.84 20.42 -4.70
C PRO A 321 66.32 20.64 -4.84
N THR A 322 65.92 21.89 -5.08
CA THR A 322 64.58 22.31 -5.50
C THR A 322 64.13 21.64 -6.79
N ALA A 323 64.98 21.44 -7.80
CA ALA A 323 64.58 20.92 -9.11
C ALA A 323 64.23 19.41 -9.08
N ALA A 324 64.84 18.64 -8.18
CA ALA A 324 64.51 17.22 -7.98
C ALA A 324 63.21 17.07 -7.17
N GLU A 325 63.04 17.88 -6.12
CA GLU A 325 61.79 17.97 -5.36
C GLU A 325 60.63 18.45 -6.25
N ASP A 326 60.86 19.43 -7.12
CA ASP A 326 59.89 19.91 -8.10
C ASP A 326 59.53 18.82 -9.12
N SER A 327 60.46 17.93 -9.49
CA SER A 327 60.18 16.78 -10.37
C SER A 327 59.28 15.74 -9.69
N GLU A 328 59.48 15.47 -8.40
CA GLU A 328 58.62 14.56 -7.64
C GLU A 328 57.25 15.17 -7.35
N LEU A 329 57.21 16.47 -7.02
CA LEU A 329 55.96 17.21 -6.82
C LEU A 329 55.17 17.28 -8.12
N THR A 330 55.80 17.53 -9.26
CA THR A 330 55.13 17.50 -10.57
C THR A 330 54.64 16.11 -10.93
N ALA A 331 55.37 15.04 -10.61
CA ALA A 331 54.88 13.67 -10.78
C ALA A 331 53.66 13.37 -9.90
N LYS A 332 53.66 13.79 -8.63
CA LYS A 332 52.50 13.67 -7.72
C LYS A 332 51.32 14.51 -8.17
N ILE A 333 51.56 15.73 -8.65
CA ILE A 333 50.55 16.62 -9.20
C ILE A 333 49.94 15.99 -10.45
N ASN A 334 50.74 15.47 -11.38
CA ASN A 334 50.24 14.77 -12.56
C ASN A 334 49.45 13.51 -12.21
N ALA A 335 49.86 12.77 -11.18
CA ALA A 335 49.09 11.64 -10.67
C ALA A 335 47.73 12.10 -10.08
N LEU A 336 47.71 13.20 -9.32
CA LEU A 336 46.48 13.79 -8.80
C LEU A 336 45.57 14.30 -9.92
N TYR A 337 46.12 15.00 -10.92
CA TYR A 337 45.39 15.40 -12.12
C TYR A 337 44.85 14.20 -12.90
N GLY A 338 45.51 13.04 -12.85
CA GLY A 338 44.97 11.79 -13.39
C GLY A 338 43.79 11.24 -12.60
N THR A 339 43.75 11.46 -11.28
CA THR A 339 42.63 11.02 -10.41
C THR A 339 41.45 11.99 -10.39
N ILE A 340 41.66 13.28 -10.66
CA ILE A 340 40.62 14.32 -10.66
C ILE A 340 39.44 13.96 -11.57
N PRO A 341 39.63 13.54 -12.84
CA PRO A 341 38.52 13.16 -13.70
C PRO A 341 37.62 12.06 -13.11
N THR A 342 38.21 11.09 -12.41
CA THR A 342 37.43 10.03 -11.75
C THR A 342 36.58 10.57 -10.60
N ILE A 343 37.09 11.55 -9.85
CA ILE A 343 36.37 12.19 -8.74
C ILE A 343 35.32 13.16 -9.27
N GLU A 344 35.64 13.93 -10.32
CA GLU A 344 34.72 14.85 -10.98
C GLU A 344 33.52 14.12 -11.55
N ASN A 345 33.70 12.91 -12.09
CA ASN A 345 32.60 12.07 -12.58
C ASN A 345 31.73 11.48 -11.45
N LEU A 346 32.30 11.24 -10.26
CA LEU A 346 31.56 10.71 -9.10
C LEU A 346 30.86 11.81 -8.28
N THR A 347 31.39 13.03 -8.30
CA THR A 347 30.83 14.20 -7.61
C THR A 347 29.35 14.47 -7.92
N PRO A 348 28.88 14.49 -9.18
CA PRO A 348 27.48 14.72 -9.49
C PRO A 348 26.55 13.57 -9.08
N LEU A 349 27.10 12.37 -8.84
CA LEU A 349 26.32 11.21 -8.38
C LEU A 349 26.11 11.19 -6.87
N LEU A 350 26.91 11.96 -6.10
CA LEU A 350 26.84 11.95 -4.64
C LEU A 350 25.54 12.58 -4.09
N PRO A 351 25.05 13.74 -4.57
CA PRO A 351 23.77 14.29 -4.14
C PRO A 351 22.57 13.34 -4.37
N PRO A 352 22.34 12.77 -5.58
CA PRO A 352 21.20 11.88 -5.78
C PRO A 352 21.32 10.56 -5.01
N LEU A 353 22.53 10.04 -4.79
CA LEU A 353 22.73 8.89 -3.91
C LEU A 353 22.39 9.23 -2.46
N LEU A 354 22.74 10.43 -2.00
CA LEU A 354 22.41 10.89 -0.66
C LEU A 354 20.89 11.07 -0.48
N ASP A 355 20.20 11.60 -1.49
CA ASP A 355 18.74 11.73 -1.48
C ASP A 355 18.05 10.36 -1.50
N ARG A 356 18.56 9.40 -2.30
CA ARG A 356 18.10 8.00 -2.26
C ARG A 356 18.37 7.34 -0.91
N LEU A 357 19.52 7.59 -0.29
CA LEU A 357 19.80 7.07 1.05
C LEU A 357 18.91 7.71 2.12
N ARG A 358 18.51 8.98 1.96
CA ARG A 358 17.54 9.64 2.85
C ARG A 358 16.15 9.04 2.72
N SER A 359 15.67 8.76 1.49
CA SER A 359 14.38 8.09 1.30
C SER A 359 14.43 6.64 1.81
N LEU A 360 15.53 5.93 1.53
CA LEU A 360 15.75 4.56 1.97
C LEU A 360 15.94 4.45 3.50
N ARG A 361 16.42 5.50 4.17
CA ARG A 361 16.61 5.52 5.63
C ARG A 361 15.32 5.22 6.39
N VAL A 362 14.18 5.74 5.93
CA VAL A 362 12.88 5.49 6.56
C VAL A 362 12.52 4.01 6.46
N ILE A 363 12.68 3.43 5.27
CA ILE A 363 12.44 2.01 5.05
C ILE A 363 13.40 1.14 5.88
N HIS A 364 14.67 1.53 5.99
CA HIS A 364 15.65 0.78 6.79
C HIS A 364 15.39 0.90 8.30
N SER A 365 14.94 2.06 8.80
CA SER A 365 14.54 2.18 10.20
C SER A 365 13.29 1.35 10.49
N ASP A 366 12.33 1.35 9.58
CA ASP A 366 11.09 0.57 9.73
C ASP A 366 11.36 -0.93 9.61
N ALA A 367 12.27 -1.35 8.73
CA ALA A 367 12.73 -2.74 8.65
C ALA A 367 13.46 -3.17 9.93
N ALA A 368 14.28 -2.28 10.52
CA ALA A 368 14.96 -2.57 11.78
C ALA A 368 13.95 -2.72 12.93
N THR A 369 12.97 -1.81 13.07
CA THR A 369 11.93 -1.93 14.10
C THR A 369 11.02 -3.14 13.87
N ALA A 370 10.68 -3.46 12.62
CA ALA A 370 9.97 -4.69 12.28
C ALA A 370 10.76 -5.94 12.68
N SER A 371 12.08 -5.96 12.44
CA SER A 371 12.92 -7.08 12.86
C SER A 371 12.99 -7.23 14.38
N GLU A 372 13.05 -6.13 15.12
CA GLU A 372 13.05 -6.13 16.59
C GLU A 372 11.70 -6.58 17.16
N THR A 373 10.59 -6.10 16.59
CA THR A 373 9.25 -6.52 17.00
C THR A 373 9.00 -8.00 16.70
N LEU A 374 9.50 -8.51 15.56
CA LEU A 374 9.45 -9.94 15.25
C LEU A 374 10.29 -10.76 16.23
N ALA A 375 11.51 -10.34 16.56
CA ALA A 375 12.33 -11.01 17.56
C ALA A 375 11.65 -11.01 18.95
N ARG A 376 10.95 -9.93 19.32
CA ARG A 376 10.17 -9.85 20.56
C ARG A 376 8.95 -10.77 20.52
N LEU A 377 8.28 -10.90 19.38
CA LEU A 377 7.15 -11.83 19.21
C LEU A 377 7.62 -13.28 19.26
N GLU A 378 8.77 -13.60 18.67
CA GLU A 378 9.39 -14.93 18.73
C GLU A 378 9.75 -15.30 20.18
N ALA A 379 10.36 -14.37 20.93
CA ALA A 379 10.63 -14.58 22.35
C ALA A 379 9.34 -14.84 23.15
N LYS A 380 8.31 -14.02 22.97
CA LYS A 380 7.00 -14.23 23.61
C LYS A 380 6.37 -15.56 23.22
N GLN A 381 6.51 -15.99 21.97
CA GLN A 381 5.99 -17.27 21.50
C GLN A 381 6.74 -18.44 22.16
N ALA A 382 8.06 -18.33 22.33
CA ALA A 382 8.84 -19.32 23.06
C ALA A 382 8.43 -19.39 24.53
N ASP A 383 8.22 -18.23 25.18
CA ASP A 383 7.75 -18.15 26.57
C ASP A 383 6.36 -18.78 26.72
N MET A 384 5.39 -18.40 25.87
CA MET A 384 4.05 -19.00 25.86
C MET A 384 4.08 -20.51 25.62
N ALA A 385 4.96 -21.00 24.73
CA ALA A 385 5.13 -22.43 24.52
C ALA A 385 5.66 -23.14 25.77
N GLY A 386 6.60 -22.51 26.49
CA GLY A 386 7.10 -22.97 27.79
C GLY A 386 6.01 -22.98 28.86
N ASP A 387 5.19 -21.93 28.94
CA ASP A 387 4.07 -21.85 29.87
C ASP A 387 3.04 -22.94 29.56
N ILE A 388 2.62 -23.12 28.30
CA ILE A 388 1.71 -24.20 27.91
C ILE A 388 2.26 -25.58 28.33
N GLN A 389 3.57 -25.78 28.25
CA GLN A 389 4.18 -27.02 28.73
C GLN A 389 4.07 -27.15 30.26
N GLN A 390 4.36 -26.10 31.02
CA GLN A 390 4.17 -26.09 32.48
C GLN A 390 2.70 -26.33 32.88
N TRP A 391 1.75 -25.76 32.15
CA TRP A 391 0.32 -25.96 32.39
C TRP A 391 -0.10 -27.40 32.08
N LYS A 392 0.45 -28.04 31.05
CA LYS A 392 0.22 -29.47 30.77
C LYS A 392 0.78 -30.35 31.87
N GLU A 393 2.00 -30.09 32.33
CA GLU A 393 2.61 -30.83 33.45
C GLU A 393 1.82 -30.61 34.76
N GLY A 394 1.33 -29.40 34.99
CA GLY A 394 0.45 -29.07 36.11
C GLY A 394 -0.88 -29.83 36.04
N LEU A 395 -1.52 -29.87 34.87
CA LEU A 395 -2.76 -30.60 34.65
C LEU A 395 -2.57 -32.11 34.82
N GLU A 396 -1.45 -32.68 34.35
CA GLU A 396 -1.13 -34.09 34.54
C GLU A 396 -0.95 -34.44 36.02
N LYS A 397 -0.30 -33.56 36.80
CA LYS A 397 -0.19 -33.72 38.25
C LYS A 397 -1.54 -33.64 38.95
N VAL A 398 -2.41 -32.72 38.53
CA VAL A 398 -3.78 -32.61 39.07
C VAL A 398 -4.61 -33.83 38.70
N GLU A 399 -4.50 -34.33 37.47
CA GLU A 399 -5.19 -35.56 37.03
C GLU A 399 -4.72 -36.78 37.84
N ALA A 400 -3.41 -36.90 38.09
CA ALA A 400 -2.86 -37.94 38.94
C ALA A 400 -3.38 -37.84 40.38
N ALA A 401 -3.35 -36.63 40.97
CA ALA A 401 -3.88 -36.39 42.31
C ALA A 401 -5.39 -36.65 42.41
N MET A 402 -6.16 -36.35 41.36
CA MET A 402 -7.58 -36.65 41.29
C MET A 402 -7.85 -38.15 41.22
N LYS A 403 -7.07 -38.91 40.42
CA LYS A 403 -7.16 -40.38 40.39
C LYS A 403 -6.81 -41.01 41.73
N ASP A 404 -5.79 -40.52 42.40
CA ASP A 404 -5.42 -40.98 43.75
C ASP A 404 -6.52 -40.63 44.77
N GLY A 405 -7.11 -39.43 44.66
CA GLY A 405 -8.26 -38.99 45.46
C GLY A 405 -9.50 -39.84 45.24
N ASP A 406 -9.85 -40.16 43.99
CA ASP A 406 -10.96 -41.05 43.64
C ASP A 406 -10.74 -42.47 44.19
N ALA A 407 -9.51 -42.98 44.12
CA ALA A 407 -9.16 -44.27 44.70
C ALA A 407 -9.30 -44.27 46.23
N ALA A 408 -8.83 -43.21 46.90
CA ALA A 408 -9.00 -43.04 48.35
C ALA A 408 -10.49 -42.92 48.73
N MET A 409 -11.27 -42.13 47.99
CA MET A 409 -12.70 -41.98 48.20
C MET A 409 -13.43 -43.32 48.00
N TYR A 410 -13.06 -44.11 46.99
CA TYR A 410 -13.63 -45.44 46.79
C TYR A 410 -13.31 -46.38 47.97
N ILE A 411 -12.09 -46.33 48.50
CA ILE A 411 -11.70 -47.08 49.70
C ILE A 411 -12.54 -46.62 50.90
N ASP A 412 -12.66 -45.31 51.13
CA ASP A 412 -13.42 -44.75 52.25
C ASP A 412 -14.90 -45.11 52.18
N VAL A 413 -15.52 -45.01 50.99
CA VAL A 413 -16.91 -45.45 50.78
C VAL A 413 -17.04 -46.97 51.01
N SER A 414 -16.07 -47.77 50.60
CA SER A 414 -16.05 -49.22 50.87
C SER A 414 -15.90 -49.53 52.36
N ILE A 415 -15.20 -48.69 53.12
CA ILE A 415 -15.06 -48.80 54.58
C ILE A 415 -16.37 -48.38 55.25
N ILE A 416 -16.97 -47.27 54.85
CA ILE A 416 -18.25 -46.78 55.38
C ILE A 416 -19.37 -47.80 55.16
N THR A 417 -19.45 -48.40 53.97
CA THR A 417 -20.42 -49.48 53.69
C THR A 417 -20.18 -50.69 54.58
N LYS A 418 -18.92 -51.13 54.76
CA LYS A 418 -18.58 -52.20 55.71
C LYS A 418 -18.86 -51.85 57.17
N ILE A 419 -18.75 -50.57 57.58
CA ILE A 419 -19.08 -50.10 58.92
C ILE A 419 -20.60 -50.04 59.11
N SER A 420 -21.36 -49.67 58.06
CA SER A 420 -22.83 -49.67 58.07
C SER A 420 -23.42 -51.07 58.22
N ASP A 421 -22.68 -52.12 57.85
CA ASP A 421 -23.10 -53.52 58.03
C ASP A 421 -22.93 -54.03 59.49
N TYR A 422 -22.38 -53.21 60.41
CA TYR A 422 -22.34 -53.51 61.85
C TYR A 422 -23.44 -52.76 62.62
N PRO A 423 -24.16 -53.40 63.56
CA PRO A 423 -25.25 -52.76 64.28
C PRO A 423 -24.74 -51.63 65.18
N ALA A 424 -25.33 -50.45 64.97
CA ALA A 424 -24.96 -49.16 65.52
C ALA A 424 -24.86 -49.10 67.05
N THR A 425 -23.77 -48.52 67.56
CA THR A 425 -23.79 -47.71 68.77
C THR A 425 -22.96 -46.45 68.57
N ASN A 426 -23.54 -45.33 69.02
CA ASN A 426 -23.04 -43.95 69.12
C ASN A 426 -23.19 -43.01 67.92
N HIS A 427 -24.06 -42.04 68.19
CA HIS A 427 -24.36 -40.81 67.49
C HIS A 427 -23.10 -39.93 67.41
N PHE A 428 -22.47 -39.85 66.23
CA PHE A 428 -21.47 -38.83 65.91
C PHE A 428 -22.04 -37.91 64.84
N VAL A 429 -22.34 -36.67 65.22
CA VAL A 429 -22.74 -35.61 64.30
C VAL A 429 -21.47 -35.06 63.66
N LEU A 430 -21.24 -35.36 62.38
CA LEU A 430 -20.25 -34.65 61.57
C LEU A 430 -20.89 -33.37 61.04
N HIS A 431 -20.40 -32.22 61.51
CA HIS A 431 -20.63 -30.96 60.81
C HIS A 431 -19.80 -30.96 59.53
N LEU A 432 -20.47 -31.12 58.39
CA LEU A 432 -19.92 -30.73 57.09
C LEU A 432 -19.76 -29.20 57.10
N HIS A 433 -18.52 -28.73 56.98
CA HIS A 433 -18.19 -27.33 56.72
C HIS A 433 -17.96 -27.20 55.21
N ASP A 434 -18.74 -26.35 54.55
CA ASP A 434 -18.51 -25.97 53.15
C ASP A 434 -17.16 -25.24 53.02
N PRO A 435 -16.21 -25.72 52.20
CA PRO A 435 -14.88 -25.11 52.09
C PRO A 435 -14.84 -23.83 51.22
N PHE A 436 -15.99 -23.30 50.77
CA PHE A 436 -16.08 -22.12 49.90
C PHE A 436 -16.91 -20.96 50.45
N ALA A 437 -17.41 -21.05 51.69
CA ALA A 437 -18.12 -19.95 52.33
C ALA A 437 -17.17 -19.13 53.20
N ALA A 438 -17.00 -17.84 52.88
CA ALA A 438 -16.29 -16.90 53.73
C ALA A 438 -16.84 -16.92 55.17
N PRO A 439 -15.99 -16.97 56.22
CA PRO A 439 -16.45 -16.91 57.60
C PRO A 439 -17.18 -15.58 57.85
N LYS A 440 -18.38 -15.66 58.45
CA LYS A 440 -19.18 -14.46 58.77
C LYS A 440 -18.37 -13.50 59.68
N PRO A 441 -18.35 -12.19 59.38
CA PRO A 441 -17.60 -11.23 60.18
C PRO A 441 -18.16 -11.14 61.62
N PRO A 442 -17.34 -10.73 62.60
CA PRO A 442 -17.82 -10.38 63.94
C PRO A 442 -18.78 -9.19 63.87
N LYS A 443 -19.69 -9.09 64.85
CA LYS A 443 -20.69 -8.02 64.88
C LYS A 443 -20.03 -6.63 64.82
N GLY A 444 -20.58 -5.75 64.00
CA GLY A 444 -20.07 -4.41 63.69
C GLY A 444 -18.89 -4.36 62.72
N HIS A 445 -18.57 -5.45 62.01
CA HIS A 445 -17.49 -5.49 61.02
C HIS A 445 -17.99 -5.92 59.63
N PHE A 446 -17.25 -5.54 58.60
CA PHE A 446 -17.39 -6.03 57.22
C PHE A 446 -16.13 -6.84 56.85
N ASN A 447 -16.26 -7.76 55.90
CA ASN A 447 -15.13 -8.56 55.41
C ASN A 447 -14.51 -7.86 54.19
N ILE A 448 -13.20 -7.66 54.21
CA ILE A 448 -12.43 -7.27 53.03
C ILE A 448 -11.64 -8.47 52.50
N LEU A 449 -11.74 -8.70 51.19
CA LEU A 449 -11.12 -9.78 50.43
C LEU A 449 -10.01 -9.19 49.56
N TYR A 450 -8.82 -9.75 49.67
CA TYR A 450 -7.67 -9.33 48.86
C TYR A 450 -7.37 -10.39 47.80
N PHE A 451 -7.26 -9.98 46.54
CA PHE A 451 -6.91 -10.87 45.44
C PHE A 451 -5.53 -10.55 44.84
N ALA A 452 -4.84 -11.58 44.35
CA ALA A 452 -3.58 -11.49 43.60
C ALA A 452 -2.49 -10.57 44.21
N THR A 453 -2.18 -9.43 43.58
CA THR A 453 -1.17 -8.49 44.07
C THR A 453 -1.56 -7.88 45.42
N ALA A 454 -2.86 -7.72 45.68
CA ALA A 454 -3.37 -7.24 46.96
C ALA A 454 -3.09 -8.23 48.09
N SER A 455 -3.34 -9.53 47.89
CA SER A 455 -3.05 -10.55 48.91
C SER A 455 -1.54 -10.76 49.11
N SER A 456 -0.75 -10.60 48.03
CA SER A 456 0.71 -10.65 48.10
C SER A 456 1.29 -9.47 48.91
N HIS A 457 0.67 -8.29 48.84
CA HIS A 457 1.12 -7.09 49.55
C HIS A 457 0.66 -7.07 51.02
N THR A 458 -0.56 -7.52 51.32
CA THR A 458 -1.09 -7.56 52.69
C THR A 458 -0.72 -8.82 53.46
N GLY A 459 -0.32 -9.89 52.76
CA GLY A 459 -0.05 -11.21 53.33
C GLY A 459 -1.28 -11.91 53.89
N LYS A 460 -2.49 -11.46 53.55
CA LYS A 460 -3.78 -11.99 54.00
C LYS A 460 -4.75 -12.06 52.83
N ASP A 461 -5.53 -13.14 52.76
CA ASP A 461 -6.59 -13.28 51.76
C ASP A 461 -7.91 -12.62 52.21
N MET A 462 -8.09 -12.46 53.53
CA MET A 462 -9.29 -11.90 54.14
C MET A 462 -8.97 -11.16 55.44
N GLU A 463 -9.64 -10.04 55.69
CA GLU A 463 -9.55 -9.28 56.95
C GLU A 463 -10.93 -8.70 57.33
N ALA A 464 -11.22 -8.57 58.63
CA ALA A 464 -12.46 -7.95 59.11
C ALA A 464 -12.18 -6.51 59.57
N LEU A 465 -12.88 -5.54 58.98
CA LEU A 465 -12.73 -4.11 59.27
C LEU A 465 -14.00 -3.52 59.90
N PRO A 466 -13.89 -2.49 60.76
CA PRO A 466 -15.05 -1.93 61.45
C PRO A 466 -16.02 -1.23 60.48
N ALA A 467 -17.32 -1.52 60.63
CA ALA A 467 -18.43 -0.87 59.94
C ALA A 467 -19.19 0.07 60.90
N PRO A 468 -19.87 1.14 60.43
CA PRO A 468 -19.99 1.56 59.03
C PRO A 468 -18.80 2.41 58.56
N LEU A 469 -18.33 2.16 57.33
CA LEU A 469 -17.23 2.92 56.72
C LEU A 469 -17.71 3.55 55.40
N PRO A 470 -17.56 4.89 55.21
CA PRO A 470 -17.83 5.49 53.91
C PRO A 470 -16.74 5.07 52.91
N LEU A 471 -17.13 4.75 51.68
CA LEU A 471 -16.22 4.21 50.65
C LEU A 471 -14.99 5.10 50.40
N ARG A 472 -15.15 6.42 50.48
CA ARG A 472 -14.05 7.42 50.36
C ARG A 472 -12.90 7.17 51.33
N LYS A 473 -13.20 6.70 52.55
CA LYS A 473 -12.19 6.47 53.59
C LYS A 473 -11.55 5.08 53.51
N LEU A 474 -12.01 4.21 52.61
CA LEU A 474 -11.52 2.83 52.52
C LEU A 474 -10.04 2.78 52.14
N PHE A 475 -9.62 3.51 51.10
CA PHE A 475 -8.21 3.53 50.70
C PHE A 475 -7.31 4.17 51.75
N ASP A 476 -7.76 5.23 52.42
CA ASP A 476 -6.99 5.86 53.50
C ASP A 476 -6.80 4.91 54.70
N THR A 477 -7.85 4.16 55.08
CA THR A 477 -7.75 3.18 56.18
C THR A 477 -6.86 1.98 55.85
N LEU A 478 -6.70 1.65 54.56
CA LEU A 478 -5.81 0.59 54.11
C LEU A 478 -4.36 1.08 54.03
N GLU A 479 -4.14 2.32 53.62
CA GLU A 479 -2.82 2.95 53.61
C GLU A 479 -2.26 3.15 55.03
N GLU A 480 -3.11 3.48 56.00
CA GLU A 480 -2.73 3.55 57.43
C GLU A 480 -2.30 2.18 58.00
N ARG A 481 -2.89 1.07 57.50
CA ARG A 481 -2.57 -0.29 57.96
C ARG A 481 -1.41 -0.92 57.20
N TYR A 482 -1.29 -0.63 55.91
CA TYR A 482 -0.29 -1.16 54.99
C TYR A 482 0.33 0.01 54.21
N GLN A 483 1.46 0.53 54.71
CA GLN A 483 2.16 1.64 54.05
C GLN A 483 2.57 1.28 52.62
N GLY A 484 2.23 2.16 51.68
CA GLY A 484 2.56 2.04 50.26
C GLY A 484 1.58 1.18 49.43
N ILE A 485 0.48 0.70 50.00
CA ILE A 485 -0.48 -0.15 49.26
C ILE A 485 -1.29 0.66 48.24
N ARG A 486 -1.49 1.96 48.48
CA ARG A 486 -2.30 2.82 47.61
C ARG A 486 -1.70 2.97 46.22
N GLU A 487 -0.44 3.41 46.15
CA GLU A 487 0.30 3.61 44.91
C GLU A 487 0.57 2.28 44.17
N THR A 488 0.79 1.20 44.92
CA THR A 488 1.20 -0.09 44.33
C THR A 488 0.05 -0.96 43.85
N VAL A 489 -1.11 -0.90 44.53
CA VAL A 489 -2.23 -1.82 44.29
C VAL A 489 -3.55 -1.07 44.14
N LEU A 490 -3.88 -0.17 45.07
CA LEU A 490 -5.25 0.38 45.12
C LEU A 490 -5.60 1.29 43.95
N ASP A 491 -4.67 2.15 43.50
CA ASP A 491 -4.88 3.11 42.40
C ASP A 491 -5.13 2.42 41.05
N HIS A 492 -4.74 1.16 40.92
CA HIS A 492 -4.95 0.34 39.71
C HIS A 492 -6.04 -0.72 39.88
N SER A 493 -6.67 -0.81 41.05
CA SER A 493 -7.64 -1.85 41.39
C SER A 493 -9.10 -1.39 41.32
N LEU A 494 -10.00 -2.32 40.99
CA LEU A 494 -11.44 -2.14 41.09
C LEU A 494 -11.93 -2.66 42.45
N VAL A 495 -12.97 -2.02 42.99
CA VAL A 495 -13.60 -2.44 44.25
C VAL A 495 -15.00 -2.98 43.98
N THR A 496 -15.34 -4.11 44.59
CA THR A 496 -16.71 -4.63 44.58
C THR A 496 -17.27 -4.72 45.99
N ILE A 497 -18.54 -4.38 46.17
CA ILE A 497 -19.30 -4.57 47.42
C ILE A 497 -20.41 -5.57 47.13
N ASN A 498 -20.48 -6.68 47.86
CA ASN A 498 -21.46 -7.76 47.68
C ASN A 498 -21.59 -8.20 46.21
N LEU A 499 -20.44 -8.38 45.54
CA LEU A 499 -20.30 -8.74 44.11
C LEU A 499 -20.74 -7.67 43.09
N GLY A 500 -21.10 -6.46 43.52
CA GLY A 500 -21.35 -5.33 42.63
C GLY A 500 -20.13 -4.42 42.51
N TYR A 501 -19.72 -4.07 41.28
CA TYR A 501 -18.66 -3.09 41.04
C TYR A 501 -19.11 -1.69 41.47
N VAL A 502 -18.26 -1.01 42.23
CA VAL A 502 -18.51 0.35 42.70
C VAL A 502 -17.34 1.23 42.31
N ASP A 503 -17.64 2.33 41.61
CA ASP A 503 -16.64 3.30 41.21
C ASP A 503 -16.17 4.10 42.43
N MET A 504 -14.84 4.17 42.59
CA MET A 504 -14.23 4.95 43.66
C MET A 504 -14.25 6.44 43.25
N PRO A 505 -14.83 7.32 44.06
CA PRO A 505 -14.82 8.76 43.76
C PRO A 505 -13.39 9.29 43.80
N SER A 506 -12.99 10.02 42.76
CA SER A 506 -11.71 10.72 42.67
C SER A 506 -11.59 11.73 43.80
N SER A 507 -10.37 11.92 44.34
CA SER A 507 -10.09 12.93 45.37
C SER A 507 -10.25 14.39 44.90
N GLU A 508 -10.67 14.60 43.65
CA GLU A 508 -10.86 15.92 43.01
C GLU A 508 -12.34 16.33 42.89
N ASP A 509 -13.30 15.45 43.25
CA ASP A 509 -14.73 15.77 43.19
C ASP A 509 -15.22 16.35 44.53
N GLU A 510 -15.07 17.67 44.68
CA GLU A 510 -15.40 18.41 45.92
C GLU A 510 -16.89 18.69 46.16
N ASP A 511 -17.80 18.43 45.21
CA ASP A 511 -19.20 18.89 45.33
C ASP A 511 -20.22 17.77 45.08
N GLY A 512 -20.69 17.12 46.16
CA GLY A 512 -21.80 16.18 46.11
C GLY A 512 -21.99 15.43 47.42
N GLU A 513 -22.71 16.03 48.36
CA GLU A 513 -22.90 15.53 49.74
C GLU A 513 -23.99 14.44 49.88
N ASP A 514 -24.63 14.00 48.79
CA ASP A 514 -25.87 13.20 48.89
C ASP A 514 -25.85 11.77 48.33
N ASN A 515 -24.70 11.19 47.92
CA ASN A 515 -24.63 9.78 47.48
C ASN A 515 -23.30 9.09 47.82
N ALA A 516 -22.79 9.27 49.03
CA ALA A 516 -21.63 8.48 49.49
C ALA A 516 -22.08 7.05 49.79
N VAL A 517 -21.66 6.07 48.98
CA VAL A 517 -21.86 4.64 49.25
C VAL A 517 -21.18 4.30 50.60
N VAL A 518 -21.96 3.79 51.55
CA VAL A 518 -21.49 3.40 52.89
C VAL A 518 -21.50 1.88 53.01
N ILE A 519 -20.38 1.32 53.43
CA ILE A 519 -20.22 -0.11 53.70
C ILE A 519 -20.85 -0.43 55.06
N GLN A 520 -21.79 -1.37 55.07
CA GLN A 520 -22.54 -1.78 56.25
C GLN A 520 -21.94 -3.01 56.93
N GLU A 521 -22.43 -3.30 58.13
CA GLU A 521 -22.06 -4.51 58.87
C GLU A 521 -22.47 -5.76 58.07
N GLY A 522 -21.52 -6.68 57.91
CA GLY A 522 -21.75 -7.93 57.17
C GLY A 522 -21.51 -7.85 55.66
N ASP A 523 -21.17 -6.69 55.11
CA ASP A 523 -20.84 -6.56 53.70
C ASP A 523 -19.51 -7.26 53.36
N GLU A 524 -19.45 -7.79 52.14
CA GLU A 524 -18.23 -8.37 51.55
C GLU A 524 -17.66 -7.39 50.53
N VAL A 525 -16.49 -6.83 50.83
CA VAL A 525 -15.77 -5.91 49.95
C VAL A 525 -14.57 -6.64 49.36
N ALA A 526 -14.37 -6.58 48.04
CA ALA A 526 -13.21 -7.19 47.39
C ALA A 526 -12.40 -6.16 46.61
N ILE A 527 -11.08 -6.26 46.73
CA ILE A 527 -10.11 -5.51 45.93
C ILE A 527 -9.64 -6.38 44.79
N ILE A 528 -9.97 -5.96 43.56
CA ILE A 528 -9.70 -6.65 42.31
C ILE A 528 -8.60 -5.87 41.57
N PRO A 529 -7.31 -6.19 41.79
CA PRO A 529 -6.25 -5.65 40.95
C PRO A 529 -6.41 -6.11 39.51
N PRO A 530 -5.80 -5.41 38.54
CA PRO A 530 -5.94 -5.75 37.13
C PRO A 530 -5.37 -7.15 36.93
N VAL A 531 -6.21 -8.05 36.44
CA VAL A 531 -5.77 -9.41 36.13
C VAL A 531 -4.79 -9.33 34.98
N SER A 532 -3.54 -9.77 35.22
CA SER A 532 -2.69 -10.21 34.12
C SER A 532 -3.37 -11.44 33.55
N SER A 533 -4.21 -11.25 32.54
CA SER A 533 -4.75 -12.33 31.73
C SER A 533 -3.56 -13.09 31.17
N GLY A 534 -3.21 -14.19 31.84
CA GLY A 534 -2.32 -15.22 31.33
C GLY A 534 -2.97 -15.98 30.19
#